data_AF-A0A4V3RA17-F1
#
_entry.id   AF-A0A4V3RA17-F1
#
_cell.length_a   1.000
_cell.length_b   1.000
_cell.length_c   1.000
_cell.angle_alpha   90.00
_cell.angle_beta   90.00
_cell.angle_gamma   90.00
#
_symmetry.space_group_name_H-M   'P 1'
#
loop_
_entity.id
_entity.type
_entity.pdbx_description
1 polymer ?
#
loop_
_entity_poly.entity_id
_entity_poly.type
_entity_poly.pdbx_seq_one_letter_code
_entity_poly.pdbx_strand_id
1 'polypeptide(L)'
;MSKIGKKLLAAGLCLGLAVGTVTGCSADNAGKAVATLDGEKIDYALVNFMVRYNQAGMQSMYGSMFGEDMWSSYGPTVKSNIIENVEQMLILEKHMDEYSVELTDDDKAKITEAAAKFMESNEKDVLKAMTASQETVERMLTLTLIQNKMQAAIIKDVDTEVSDEEAAQKTVKYVMFSTADTTDADGNTTSMTEEEKAAQKEKAQQVLDAVKGGTDMDEAVKAIDENMSATTTSYGTDNGSIDEKVKTAVDSLSDGEFADSVIEADNGYYVAQMQSTFDREATDSQKETIVSQRKSDKFNEVYDAWKEAAEFTQDDKLLDEITFTDTFEIKSTETEAASGETAADTGSEGTEGASETETVSGTEASSETETVSETEAVSETAAESETAAE
;
A
#
# COMPACT_ATOMS: atom_id res chain seq x y z
N MET A 1 13.69 4.34 31.04
CA MET A 1 12.92 3.09 31.14
C MET A 1 13.81 1.95 30.69
N SER A 2 13.90 0.88 31.47
CA SER A 2 14.67 -0.33 31.11
C SER A 2 14.01 -0.99 29.89
N LYS A 3 14.81 -1.39 28.88
CA LYS A 3 14.34 -2.26 27.79
C LYS A 3 13.63 -3.47 28.43
N ILE A 4 12.33 -3.59 28.27
CA ILE A 4 11.60 -4.80 28.62
C ILE A 4 11.70 -5.65 27.35
N GLY A 5 12.31 -6.84 27.46
CA GLY A 5 12.64 -7.68 26.31
C GLY A 5 11.42 -8.09 25.46
N LYS A 6 11.69 -8.86 24.41
CA LYS A 6 10.71 -9.38 23.45
C LYS A 6 9.43 -9.93 24.13
N LYS A 7 8.26 -9.51 23.64
CA LYS A 7 6.92 -9.89 24.11
C LYS A 7 6.17 -10.66 23.03
N LEU A 8 5.56 -11.81 23.37
CA LEU A 8 4.82 -12.64 22.41
C LEU A 8 3.31 -12.26 22.39
N LEU A 9 2.84 -11.73 21.28
CA LEU A 9 1.44 -11.34 21.04
C LEU A 9 0.69 -12.45 20.30
N ALA A 10 -0.43 -12.93 20.85
CA ALA A 10 -1.41 -13.70 20.07
C ALA A 10 -2.27 -12.73 19.24
N ALA A 11 -2.03 -12.66 17.93
CA ALA A 11 -2.63 -11.67 17.03
C ALA A 11 -4.07 -11.96 16.57
N GLY A 12 -4.73 -13.00 17.11
CA GLY A 12 -6.05 -13.45 16.67
C GLY A 12 -7.19 -12.52 17.10
N LEU A 13 -7.30 -11.32 16.50
CA LEU A 13 -8.49 -10.46 16.56
C LEU A 13 -9.41 -10.63 15.34
N CYS A 14 -9.38 -11.81 14.70
CA CYS A 14 -10.43 -12.21 13.76
C CYS A 14 -11.66 -12.65 14.57
N LEU A 15 -12.87 -12.20 14.18
CA LEU A 15 -14.15 -12.59 14.78
C LEU A 15 -14.34 -14.11 14.69
N GLY A 16 -13.83 -14.83 15.68
CA GLY A 16 -13.78 -16.29 15.71
C GLY A 16 -13.99 -16.80 17.13
N LEU A 17 -15.11 -17.53 17.28
CA LEU A 17 -15.75 -17.93 18.53
C LEU A 17 -14.82 -18.69 19.51
N ALA A 18 -14.87 -18.33 20.80
CA ALA A 18 -14.73 -19.19 21.99
C ALA A 18 -15.02 -18.36 23.29
N VAL A 19 -15.70 -18.98 24.27
CA VAL A 19 -16.28 -18.33 25.46
C VAL A 19 -15.41 -18.49 26.71
N GLY A 20 -15.18 -17.37 27.42
CA GLY A 20 -14.77 -17.31 28.83
C GLY A 20 -14.80 -15.87 29.35
N THR A 21 -15.17 -15.67 30.63
CA THR A 21 -15.30 -14.34 31.25
C THR A 21 -14.15 -14.06 32.21
N VAL A 22 -13.39 -12.98 31.98
CA VAL A 22 -12.31 -12.55 32.88
C VAL A 22 -12.42 -11.05 33.18
N THR A 23 -12.41 -10.69 34.46
CA THR A 23 -12.35 -9.30 34.96
C THR A 23 -10.93 -8.73 34.86
N GLY A 24 -10.79 -7.54 34.27
CA GLY A 24 -9.52 -6.92 33.90
C GLY A 24 -8.73 -6.22 35.01
N CYS A 25 -7.41 -6.15 34.83
CA CYS A 25 -6.46 -5.33 35.58
C CYS A 25 -6.31 -3.95 34.93
N SER A 26 -6.39 -2.87 35.70
CA SER A 26 -6.13 -1.49 35.26
C SER A 26 -4.63 -1.17 35.20
N ALA A 27 -4.17 -0.59 34.09
CA ALA A 27 -2.84 -0.01 33.94
C ALA A 27 -2.82 1.49 34.29
N ASP A 28 -1.67 1.99 34.71
CA ASP A 28 -1.46 3.28 35.42
C ASP A 28 -1.74 4.57 34.61
N ASN A 29 -2.12 4.46 33.33
CA ASN A 29 -2.52 5.59 32.46
C ASN A 29 -3.94 5.44 31.86
N ALA A 30 -4.70 4.40 32.25
CA ALA A 30 -6.09 4.22 31.83
C ALA A 30 -6.97 5.38 32.35
N GLY A 31 -7.68 6.07 31.46
CA GLY A 31 -8.59 7.18 31.78
C GLY A 31 -8.03 8.60 31.57
N LYS A 32 -6.81 8.75 31.04
CA LYS A 32 -6.33 10.03 30.50
C LYS A 32 -6.79 10.18 29.04
N ALA A 33 -7.11 11.41 28.64
CA ALA A 33 -7.44 11.73 27.24
C ALA A 33 -6.19 12.20 26.50
N VAL A 34 -5.88 11.57 25.36
CA VAL A 34 -4.76 11.96 24.48
C VAL A 34 -5.20 12.92 23.38
N ALA A 35 -6.50 12.97 23.11
CA ALA A 35 -7.12 13.95 22.24
C ALA A 35 -8.58 14.15 22.63
N THR A 36 -9.24 15.12 22.00
CA THR A 36 -10.68 15.35 22.08
C THR A 36 -11.25 15.60 20.70
N LEU A 37 -12.46 15.10 20.46
CA LEU A 37 -13.28 15.37 19.28
C LEU A 37 -14.60 16.02 19.72
N ASP A 38 -14.84 17.27 19.35
CA ASP A 38 -15.98 18.08 19.79
C ASP A 38 -16.17 18.09 21.32
N GLY A 39 -15.06 18.10 22.04
CA GLY A 39 -15.03 18.05 23.51
C GLY A 39 -15.21 16.65 24.13
N GLU A 40 -15.50 15.62 23.33
CA GLU A 40 -15.50 14.22 23.78
C GLU A 40 -14.07 13.68 23.86
N LYS A 41 -13.76 12.94 24.93
CA LYS A 41 -12.41 12.48 25.21
C LYS A 41 -12.06 11.24 24.38
N ILE A 42 -10.86 11.26 23.82
CA ILE A 42 -10.22 10.11 23.17
C ILE A 42 -9.23 9.52 24.17
N ASP A 43 -9.54 8.32 24.68
CA ASP A 43 -8.75 7.69 25.73
C ASP A 43 -7.37 7.25 25.24
N TYR A 44 -6.35 7.54 26.06
CA TYR A 44 -4.97 7.08 25.87
C TYR A 44 -4.89 5.56 25.70
N ALA A 45 -5.71 4.81 26.44
CA ALA A 45 -5.72 3.36 26.39
C ALA A 45 -6.06 2.83 24.98
N LEU A 46 -7.06 3.42 24.33
CA LEU A 46 -7.45 3.06 22.96
C LEU A 46 -6.33 3.35 21.98
N VAL A 47 -5.76 4.56 22.02
CA VAL A 47 -4.69 4.97 21.09
C VAL A 47 -3.43 4.14 21.31
N ASN A 48 -2.97 3.95 22.55
CA ASN A 48 -1.81 3.10 22.83
C ASN A 48 -2.07 1.65 22.39
N PHE A 49 -3.28 1.11 22.62
CA PHE A 49 -3.61 -0.24 22.16
C PHE A 49 -3.50 -0.36 20.64
N MET A 50 -4.07 0.58 19.88
CA MET A 50 -3.99 0.58 18.41
C MET A 50 -2.55 0.78 17.91
N VAL A 51 -1.76 1.67 18.54
CA VAL A 51 -0.34 1.83 18.23
C VAL A 51 0.43 0.54 18.47
N ARG A 52 0.25 -0.15 19.62
CA ARG A 52 0.97 -1.41 19.88
C ARG A 52 0.52 -2.55 18.98
N TYR A 53 -0.76 -2.59 18.65
CA TYR A 53 -1.30 -3.59 17.73
C TYR A 53 -0.71 -3.41 16.32
N ASN A 54 -0.67 -2.17 15.83
CA ASN A 54 0.01 -1.83 14.57
C ASN A 54 1.52 -2.11 14.63
N GLN A 55 2.17 -1.75 15.76
CA GLN A 55 3.59 -2.02 16.01
C GLN A 55 3.93 -3.50 15.83
N ALA A 56 3.14 -4.39 16.45
CA ALA A 56 3.34 -5.83 16.35
C ALA A 56 3.17 -6.34 14.91
N GLY A 57 2.19 -5.81 14.16
CA GLY A 57 2.00 -6.13 12.75
C GLY A 57 3.19 -5.72 11.90
N MET A 58 3.65 -4.48 12.02
CA MET A 58 4.81 -3.98 11.29
C MET A 58 6.10 -4.71 11.65
N GLN A 59 6.34 -5.00 12.94
CA GLN A 59 7.50 -5.80 13.37
C GLN A 59 7.45 -7.22 12.79
N SER A 60 6.27 -7.83 12.69
CA SER A 60 6.13 -9.16 12.10
C SER A 60 6.43 -9.18 10.59
N MET A 61 6.07 -8.13 9.86
CA MET A 61 6.24 -8.07 8.41
C MET A 61 7.63 -7.57 7.99
N TYR A 62 8.15 -6.57 8.70
CA TYR A 62 9.32 -5.80 8.27
C TYR A 62 10.48 -5.84 9.27
N GLY A 63 10.29 -6.44 10.46
CA GLY A 63 11.29 -6.45 11.52
C GLY A 63 12.59 -7.16 11.15
N SER A 64 12.53 -8.18 10.28
CA SER A 64 13.74 -8.86 9.77
C SER A 64 14.54 -8.01 8.78
N MET A 65 13.90 -7.05 8.11
CA MET A 65 14.52 -6.20 7.09
C MET A 65 15.15 -4.95 7.71
N PHE A 66 14.46 -4.27 8.64
CA PHE A 66 14.89 -2.97 9.16
C PHE A 66 15.32 -3.00 10.65
N GLY A 67 15.24 -4.15 11.32
CA GLY A 67 15.65 -4.29 12.72
C GLY A 67 14.85 -3.43 13.70
N GLU A 68 15.40 -3.24 14.91
CA GLU A 68 14.75 -2.47 15.98
C GLU A 68 14.81 -0.95 15.75
N ASP A 69 15.77 -0.45 14.96
CA ASP A 69 16.01 0.98 14.74
C ASP A 69 14.97 1.65 13.82
N MET A 70 14.15 0.85 13.12
CA MET A 70 13.03 1.31 12.30
C MET A 70 12.16 2.34 13.04
N TRP A 71 11.90 2.13 14.32
CA TRP A 71 10.99 2.99 15.09
C TRP A 71 11.50 4.42 15.30
N SER A 72 12.80 4.66 15.16
CA SER A 72 13.37 6.02 15.18
C SER A 72 12.88 6.84 13.97
N SER A 73 12.77 6.21 12.80
CA SER A 73 12.33 6.87 11.57
C SER A 73 10.80 6.81 11.38
N TYR A 74 10.18 5.68 11.70
CA TYR A 74 8.76 5.43 11.40
C TYR A 74 7.81 5.69 12.59
N GLY A 75 8.33 5.67 13.83
CA GLY A 75 7.52 5.82 15.04
C GLY A 75 6.64 7.08 15.08
N PRO A 76 7.19 8.28 14.78
CA PRO A 76 6.39 9.50 14.72
C PRO A 76 5.23 9.42 13.72
N THR A 77 5.49 8.95 12.48
CA THR A 77 4.47 8.79 11.44
C THR A 77 3.41 7.78 11.84
N VAL A 78 3.79 6.65 12.44
CA VAL A 78 2.82 5.65 12.91
C VAL A 78 1.89 6.23 13.97
N LYS A 79 2.40 7.02 14.93
CA LYS A 79 1.55 7.67 15.93
C LYS A 79 0.56 8.65 15.28
N SER A 80 1.01 9.48 14.34
CA SER A 80 0.15 10.43 13.60
C SER A 80 -0.96 9.70 12.85
N ASN A 81 -0.59 8.68 12.08
CA ASN A 81 -1.57 7.91 11.29
C ASN A 81 -2.60 7.21 12.18
N ILE A 82 -2.19 6.67 13.34
CA ILE A 82 -3.13 6.00 14.25
C ILE A 82 -4.08 7.00 14.89
N ILE A 83 -3.62 8.18 15.32
CA ILE A 83 -4.50 9.16 15.96
C ILE A 83 -5.46 9.80 14.95
N GLU A 84 -5.00 10.07 13.72
CA GLU A 84 -5.86 10.49 12.60
C GLU A 84 -6.88 9.42 12.20
N ASN A 85 -6.51 8.14 12.24
CA ASN A 85 -7.44 7.04 12.00
C ASN A 85 -8.49 6.91 13.11
N VAL A 86 -8.10 7.11 14.37
CA VAL A 86 -9.04 7.13 15.52
C VAL A 86 -10.00 8.32 15.39
N GLU A 87 -9.50 9.51 15.03
CA GLU A 87 -10.34 10.67 14.70
C GLU A 87 -11.38 10.31 13.62
N GLN A 88 -10.93 9.73 12.50
CA GLN A 88 -11.82 9.30 11.42
C GLN A 88 -12.89 8.32 11.90
N MET A 89 -12.50 7.27 12.63
CA MET A 89 -13.44 6.27 13.14
C MET A 89 -14.51 6.87 14.06
N LEU A 90 -14.12 7.83 14.90
CA LEU A 90 -15.05 8.51 15.80
C LEU A 90 -15.99 9.46 15.05
N ILE A 91 -15.50 10.20 14.06
CA ILE A 91 -16.36 11.02 13.18
C ILE A 91 -17.39 10.12 12.48
N LEU A 92 -16.97 8.99 11.90
CA LEU A 92 -17.88 8.06 11.24
C LEU A 92 -18.95 7.50 12.20
N GLU A 93 -18.57 7.21 13.44
CA GLU A 93 -19.53 6.80 14.47
C GLU A 93 -20.55 7.90 14.78
N LYS A 94 -20.14 9.16 14.91
CA LYS A 94 -21.06 10.27 15.17
C LYS A 94 -22.12 10.46 14.08
N HIS A 95 -21.81 10.06 12.85
CA HIS A 95 -22.71 10.19 11.69
C HIS A 95 -23.41 8.86 11.31
N MET A 96 -23.34 7.81 12.14
CA MET A 96 -23.94 6.50 11.82
C MET A 96 -25.45 6.56 11.57
N ASP A 97 -26.15 7.40 12.34
CA ASP A 97 -27.61 7.55 12.26
C ASP A 97 -28.04 8.17 10.91
N GLU A 98 -27.21 9.02 10.31
CA GLU A 98 -27.49 9.66 9.01
C GLU A 98 -27.57 8.62 7.87
N TYR A 99 -26.88 7.50 8.03
CA TYR A 99 -26.85 6.39 7.06
C TYR A 99 -27.65 5.17 7.54
N SER A 100 -28.39 5.27 8.64
CA SER A 100 -29.12 4.16 9.26
C SER A 100 -28.22 2.93 9.53
N VAL A 101 -26.95 3.18 9.85
CA VAL A 101 -25.99 2.14 10.22
C VAL A 101 -26.20 1.80 11.69
N GLU A 102 -26.40 0.52 12.00
CA GLU A 102 -26.60 0.04 13.36
C GLU A 102 -25.74 -1.19 13.67
N LEU A 103 -25.43 -1.36 14.96
CA LEU A 103 -24.80 -2.57 15.49
C LEU A 103 -25.87 -3.51 16.03
N THR A 104 -25.94 -4.69 15.43
CA THR A 104 -26.87 -5.74 15.85
C THR A 104 -26.42 -6.39 17.16
N ASP A 105 -27.31 -7.13 17.81
CA ASP A 105 -26.95 -7.90 19.01
C ASP A 105 -25.90 -8.97 18.71
N ASP A 106 -25.93 -9.54 17.50
CA ASP A 106 -24.92 -10.50 17.03
C ASP A 106 -23.55 -9.82 16.83
N ASP A 107 -23.51 -8.60 16.26
CA ASP A 107 -22.27 -7.82 16.13
C ASP A 107 -21.63 -7.59 17.52
N LYS A 108 -22.44 -7.13 18.49
CA LYS A 108 -21.98 -6.86 19.86
C LYS A 108 -21.47 -8.14 20.54
N ALA A 109 -22.19 -9.25 20.39
CA ALA A 109 -21.77 -10.53 20.95
C ALA A 109 -20.41 -10.99 20.41
N LYS A 110 -20.21 -10.91 19.08
CA LYS A 110 -18.94 -11.27 18.45
C LYS A 110 -17.79 -10.35 18.85
N ILE A 111 -18.05 -9.05 19.03
CA ILE A 111 -17.06 -8.09 19.55
C ILE A 111 -16.62 -8.47 20.97
N THR A 112 -17.58 -8.71 21.87
CA THR A 112 -17.29 -9.11 23.26
C THR A 112 -16.51 -10.42 23.32
N GLU A 113 -16.88 -11.39 22.49
CA GLU A 113 -16.19 -12.68 22.43
C GLU A 113 -14.77 -12.57 21.87
N ALA A 114 -14.57 -11.82 20.79
CA ALA A 114 -13.24 -11.59 20.22
C ALA A 114 -12.34 -10.86 21.21
N ALA A 115 -12.86 -9.87 21.93
CA ALA A 115 -12.14 -9.17 22.98
C ALA A 115 -11.77 -10.12 24.14
N ALA A 116 -12.71 -10.95 24.60
CA ALA A 116 -12.44 -11.92 25.67
C ALA A 116 -11.32 -12.90 25.27
N LYS A 117 -11.40 -13.44 24.05
CA LYS A 117 -10.38 -14.33 23.50
C LYS A 117 -9.01 -13.67 23.39
N PHE A 118 -8.95 -12.39 23.02
CA PHE A 118 -7.71 -11.63 23.01
C PHE A 118 -7.11 -11.50 24.41
N MET A 119 -7.94 -11.20 25.41
CA MET A 119 -7.51 -11.11 26.81
C MET A 119 -7.01 -12.47 27.34
N GLU A 120 -7.63 -13.58 26.95
CA GLU A 120 -7.22 -14.93 27.35
C GLU A 120 -5.93 -15.41 26.66
N SER A 121 -5.74 -15.03 25.40
CA SER A 121 -4.62 -15.53 24.57
C SER A 121 -3.29 -14.83 24.84
N ASN A 122 -3.31 -13.74 25.61
CA ASN A 122 -2.18 -12.86 25.85
C ASN A 122 -1.80 -12.79 27.33
N GLU A 123 -0.50 -12.76 27.58
CA GLU A 123 0.02 -12.68 28.95
C GLU A 123 -0.22 -11.29 29.56
N LYS A 124 -0.31 -11.22 30.90
CA LYS A 124 -0.58 -9.96 31.62
C LYS A 124 0.39 -8.84 31.28
N ASP A 125 1.67 -9.16 31.06
CA ASP A 125 2.69 -8.15 30.75
C ASP A 125 2.54 -7.62 29.31
N VAL A 126 2.04 -8.44 28.38
CA VAL A 126 1.68 -8.02 27.02
C VAL A 126 0.47 -7.10 27.08
N LEU A 127 -0.60 -7.53 27.75
CA LEU A 127 -1.82 -6.74 27.91
C LEU A 127 -1.55 -5.40 28.59
N LYS A 128 -0.71 -5.38 29.65
CA LYS A 128 -0.31 -4.15 30.33
C LYS A 128 0.47 -3.19 29.42
N ALA A 129 1.39 -3.71 28.59
CA ALA A 129 2.15 -2.89 27.65
C ALA A 129 1.27 -2.23 26.59
N MET A 130 0.26 -2.96 26.14
CA MET A 130 -0.71 -2.47 25.16
C MET A 130 -1.78 -1.58 25.79
N THR A 131 -1.85 -1.46 27.11
CA THR A 131 -3.01 -0.88 27.82
C THR A 131 -4.32 -1.56 27.39
N ALA A 132 -4.22 -2.86 27.10
CA ALA A 132 -5.36 -3.68 26.68
C ALA A 132 -6.21 -4.03 27.89
N SER A 133 -7.49 -3.72 27.79
CA SER A 133 -8.56 -4.18 28.66
C SER A 133 -9.69 -4.72 27.78
N GLN A 134 -10.62 -5.48 28.37
CA GLN A 134 -11.81 -5.92 27.64
C GLN A 134 -12.49 -4.74 26.94
N GLU A 135 -12.75 -3.66 27.67
CA GLU A 135 -13.37 -2.44 27.17
C GLU A 135 -12.56 -1.77 26.06
N THR A 136 -11.23 -1.67 26.22
CA THR A 136 -10.35 -1.09 25.19
C THR A 136 -10.41 -1.87 23.88
N VAL A 137 -10.37 -3.21 23.97
CA VAL A 137 -10.37 -4.09 22.80
C VAL A 137 -11.75 -4.08 22.14
N GLU A 138 -12.84 -4.15 22.92
CA GLU A 138 -14.21 -4.01 22.43
C GLU A 138 -14.42 -2.68 21.72
N ARG A 139 -13.90 -1.57 22.28
CA ARG A 139 -14.01 -0.23 21.69
C ARG A 139 -13.32 -0.16 20.33
N MET A 140 -12.08 -0.67 20.22
CA MET A 140 -11.36 -0.72 18.95
C MET A 140 -12.12 -1.55 17.90
N LEU A 141 -12.61 -2.74 18.27
CA LEU A 141 -13.37 -3.62 17.37
C LEU A 141 -14.69 -2.99 16.93
N THR A 142 -15.37 -2.28 17.85
CA THR A 142 -16.61 -1.54 17.58
C THR A 142 -16.37 -0.45 16.54
N LEU A 143 -15.35 0.40 16.76
CA LEU A 143 -14.98 1.48 15.85
C LEU A 143 -14.60 0.95 14.46
N THR A 144 -13.83 -0.14 14.41
CA THR A 144 -13.46 -0.81 13.15
C THR A 144 -14.69 -1.34 12.40
N LEU A 145 -15.65 -1.96 13.11
CA LEU A 145 -16.88 -2.46 12.50
C LEU A 145 -17.74 -1.32 11.97
N ILE A 146 -17.88 -0.23 12.75
CA ILE A 146 -18.63 0.96 12.32
C ILE A 146 -17.98 1.58 11.09
N GLN A 147 -16.67 1.76 11.06
CA GLN A 147 -15.95 2.28 9.90
C GLN A 147 -16.26 1.48 8.64
N ASN A 148 -16.18 0.14 8.71
CA ASN A 148 -16.49 -0.74 7.58
C ASN A 148 -17.95 -0.61 7.12
N LYS A 149 -18.90 -0.59 8.07
CA LYS A 149 -20.33 -0.43 7.74
C LYS A 149 -20.63 0.94 7.13
N MET A 150 -20.03 2.00 7.69
CA MET A 150 -20.17 3.37 7.19
C MET A 150 -19.56 3.53 5.81
N GLN A 151 -18.35 3.02 5.58
CA GLN A 151 -17.73 3.03 4.25
C GLN A 151 -18.64 2.35 3.21
N ALA A 152 -19.18 1.17 3.53
CA ALA A 152 -20.11 0.46 2.66
C ALA A 152 -21.43 1.23 2.43
N ALA A 153 -21.95 1.90 3.47
CA ALA A 153 -23.19 2.67 3.37
C ALA A 153 -23.02 3.96 2.54
N ILE A 154 -21.92 4.69 2.72
CA ILE A 154 -21.62 5.94 2.02
C ILE A 154 -21.47 5.71 0.52
N ILE A 155 -20.80 4.63 0.12
CA ILE A 155 -20.52 4.35 -1.29
C ILE A 155 -21.59 3.49 -1.97
N LYS A 156 -22.65 3.10 -1.26
CA LYS A 156 -23.64 2.11 -1.70
C LYS A 156 -24.29 2.48 -3.04
N ASP A 157 -24.61 3.76 -3.21
CA ASP A 157 -25.36 4.27 -4.36
C ASP A 157 -24.44 4.95 -5.40
N VAL A 158 -23.13 4.73 -5.31
CA VAL A 158 -22.17 5.19 -6.32
C VAL A 158 -22.41 4.46 -7.64
N ASP A 159 -22.40 5.20 -8.74
CA ASP A 159 -22.57 4.63 -10.08
C ASP A 159 -21.40 3.71 -10.44
N THR A 160 -21.70 2.42 -10.63
CA THR A 160 -20.74 1.39 -11.01
C THR A 160 -20.73 1.08 -12.50
N GLU A 161 -21.62 1.70 -13.30
CA GLU A 161 -21.64 1.49 -14.74
C GLU A 161 -20.60 2.40 -15.40
N VAL A 162 -19.72 1.78 -16.18
CA VAL A 162 -18.64 2.47 -16.91
C VAL A 162 -18.63 1.97 -18.34
N SER A 163 -18.79 2.90 -19.28
CA SER A 163 -18.81 2.59 -20.71
C SER A 163 -17.40 2.27 -21.24
N ASP A 164 -17.31 1.57 -22.37
CA ASP A 164 -16.03 1.37 -23.05
C ASP A 164 -15.43 2.69 -23.51
N GLU A 165 -16.25 3.64 -23.92
CA GLU A 165 -15.81 4.96 -24.37
C GLU A 165 -15.19 5.78 -23.24
N GLU A 166 -15.73 5.68 -22.03
CA GLU A 166 -15.19 6.35 -20.84
C GLU A 166 -13.86 5.74 -20.39
N ALA A 167 -13.76 4.41 -20.44
CA ALA A 167 -12.60 3.68 -19.96
C ALA A 167 -11.55 3.37 -21.06
N ALA A 168 -11.81 3.76 -22.31
CA ALA A 168 -11.06 3.32 -23.49
C ALA A 168 -9.55 3.48 -23.29
N GLN A 169 -8.84 2.36 -23.36
CA GLN A 169 -7.38 2.31 -23.33
C GLN A 169 -6.83 1.95 -24.70
N LYS A 170 -5.71 2.57 -25.05
CA LYS A 170 -4.81 2.19 -26.13
C LYS A 170 -3.54 1.63 -25.53
N THR A 171 -2.78 0.86 -26.30
CA THR A 171 -1.50 0.31 -25.86
C THR A 171 -0.39 0.70 -26.84
N VAL A 172 0.71 1.22 -26.29
CA VAL A 172 1.87 1.69 -27.02
C VAL A 172 3.11 0.92 -26.58
N LYS A 173 3.96 0.57 -27.55
CA LYS A 173 5.32 0.09 -27.32
C LYS A 173 6.29 1.20 -27.68
N TYR A 174 7.21 1.53 -26.80
CA TYR A 174 8.18 2.59 -27.04
C TYR A 174 9.55 2.30 -26.44
N VAL A 175 10.56 2.96 -26.97
CA VAL A 175 11.90 3.04 -26.40
C VAL A 175 12.21 4.50 -26.12
N MET A 176 12.80 4.78 -24.96
CA MET A 176 13.25 6.11 -24.55
C MET A 176 14.78 6.15 -24.46
N PHE A 177 15.38 7.17 -25.07
CA PHE A 177 16.76 7.56 -24.86
C PHE A 177 16.80 8.83 -24.02
N SER A 178 17.11 8.68 -22.73
CA SER A 178 17.06 9.76 -21.75
C SER A 178 18.07 10.87 -22.04
N THR A 179 17.63 12.10 -21.83
CA THR A 179 18.48 13.30 -21.75
C THR A 179 18.38 13.99 -20.40
N ALA A 180 17.84 13.29 -19.39
CA ALA A 180 17.76 13.79 -18.03
C ALA A 180 19.17 13.99 -17.44
N ASP A 181 19.28 14.95 -16.53
CA ASP A 181 20.52 15.15 -15.78
C ASP A 181 20.83 13.92 -14.92
N THR A 182 22.12 13.60 -14.78
CA THR A 182 22.57 12.53 -13.89
C THR A 182 23.10 13.13 -12.61
N THR A 183 22.66 12.60 -11.47
CA THR A 183 23.18 12.99 -10.16
C THR A 183 24.07 11.87 -9.62
N ASP A 184 25.31 12.21 -9.24
CA ASP A 184 26.23 11.26 -8.62
C ASP A 184 25.91 11.04 -7.13
N ALA A 185 26.62 10.09 -6.50
CA ALA A 185 26.44 9.76 -5.09
C ALA A 185 26.77 10.91 -4.12
N ASP A 186 27.55 11.90 -4.58
CA ASP A 186 27.93 13.09 -3.83
C ASP A 186 26.91 14.24 -4.02
N GLY A 187 25.83 14.00 -4.79
CA GLY A 187 24.77 14.98 -5.05
C GLY A 187 25.09 15.96 -6.18
N ASN A 188 26.19 15.77 -6.93
CA ASN A 188 26.51 16.64 -8.06
C ASN A 188 25.69 16.23 -9.28
N THR A 189 25.00 17.21 -9.85
CA THR A 189 24.17 17.01 -11.04
C THR A 189 24.92 17.45 -12.29
N THR A 190 25.01 16.57 -13.28
CA THR A 190 25.62 16.81 -14.57
C THR A 190 24.58 16.70 -15.68
N SER A 191 24.40 17.81 -16.40
CA SER A 191 23.55 17.84 -17.60
C SER A 191 24.28 17.33 -18.83
N MET A 192 23.55 16.68 -19.73
CA MET A 192 24.09 16.31 -21.03
C MET A 192 24.41 17.54 -21.87
N THR A 193 25.57 17.51 -22.52
CA THR A 193 25.94 18.46 -23.57
C THR A 193 25.06 18.28 -24.82
N GLU A 194 25.03 19.30 -25.67
CA GLU A 194 24.31 19.22 -26.95
C GLU A 194 24.86 18.12 -27.87
N GLU A 195 26.15 17.83 -27.80
CA GLU A 195 26.78 16.73 -28.55
C GLU A 195 26.29 15.35 -28.05
N GLU A 196 26.16 15.18 -26.73
CA GLU A 196 25.64 13.94 -26.14
C GLU A 196 24.14 13.74 -26.42
N LYS A 197 23.35 14.82 -26.35
CA LYS A 197 21.93 14.78 -26.76
C LYS A 197 21.80 14.41 -28.24
N ALA A 198 22.64 14.99 -29.11
CA ALA A 198 22.66 14.63 -30.53
C ALA A 198 22.99 13.14 -30.75
N ALA A 199 23.90 12.58 -29.96
CA ALA A 199 24.20 11.14 -30.00
C ALA A 199 23.01 10.28 -29.54
N GLN A 200 22.26 10.69 -28.51
CA GLN A 200 21.04 9.98 -28.09
C GLN A 200 19.96 10.01 -29.18
N LYS A 201 19.80 11.15 -29.86
CA LYS A 201 18.89 11.29 -30.99
C LYS A 201 19.29 10.40 -32.17
N GLU A 202 20.60 10.27 -32.45
CA GLU A 202 21.10 9.38 -33.48
C GLU A 202 20.80 7.91 -33.16
N LYS A 203 20.99 7.48 -31.90
CA LYS A 203 20.60 6.14 -31.45
C LYS A 203 19.10 5.88 -31.63
N ALA A 204 18.25 6.83 -31.24
CA ALA A 204 16.82 6.74 -31.47
C ALA A 204 16.49 6.62 -32.97
N GLN A 205 17.18 7.38 -33.83
CA GLN A 205 16.99 7.29 -35.28
C GLN A 205 17.41 5.92 -35.84
N GLN A 206 18.50 5.34 -35.34
CA GLN A 206 18.93 3.98 -35.73
C GLN A 206 17.88 2.92 -35.36
N VAL A 207 17.28 3.03 -34.16
CA VAL A 207 16.17 2.14 -33.77
C VAL A 207 14.97 2.35 -34.68
N LEU A 208 14.57 3.60 -34.96
CA LEU A 208 13.44 3.91 -35.84
C LEU A 208 13.64 3.33 -37.26
N ASP A 209 14.84 3.48 -37.82
CA ASP A 209 15.16 2.96 -39.14
C ASP A 209 15.14 1.42 -39.17
N ALA A 210 15.64 0.77 -38.11
CA ALA A 210 15.60 -0.69 -37.98
C ALA A 210 14.16 -1.22 -37.88
N VAL A 211 13.30 -0.59 -37.08
CA VAL A 211 11.90 -1.04 -36.94
C VAL A 211 11.08 -0.77 -38.20
N LYS A 212 11.32 0.35 -38.90
CA LYS A 212 10.75 0.58 -40.24
C LYS A 212 11.26 -0.41 -41.28
N GLY A 213 12.45 -0.96 -41.07
CA GLY A 213 13.02 -2.07 -41.84
C GLY A 213 12.41 -3.45 -41.53
N GLY A 214 11.55 -3.55 -40.51
CA GLY A 214 10.87 -4.78 -40.12
C GLY A 214 11.49 -5.52 -38.93
N THR A 215 12.51 -4.96 -38.27
CA THR A 215 13.06 -5.51 -37.03
C THR A 215 12.10 -5.24 -35.86
N ASP A 216 11.95 -6.18 -34.92
CA ASP A 216 11.19 -5.89 -33.69
C ASP A 216 11.89 -4.80 -32.85
N MET A 217 11.11 -3.97 -32.15
CA MET A 217 11.64 -2.84 -31.39
C MET A 217 12.58 -3.26 -30.24
N ASP A 218 12.34 -4.38 -29.56
CA ASP A 218 13.24 -4.88 -28.52
C ASP A 218 14.56 -5.36 -29.11
N GLU A 219 14.51 -6.05 -30.24
CA GLU A 219 15.72 -6.48 -30.96
C GLU A 219 16.52 -5.28 -31.48
N ALA A 220 15.82 -4.27 -32.02
CA ALA A 220 16.43 -3.06 -32.55
C ALA A 220 17.15 -2.25 -31.45
N VAL A 221 16.54 -2.08 -30.28
CA VAL A 221 17.18 -1.34 -29.18
C VAL A 221 18.33 -2.13 -28.55
N LYS A 222 18.22 -3.45 -28.43
CA LYS A 222 19.32 -4.31 -27.92
C LYS A 222 20.56 -4.30 -28.81
N ALA A 223 20.39 -4.03 -30.10
CA ALA A 223 21.52 -3.84 -31.01
C ALA A 223 22.29 -2.52 -30.75
N ILE A 224 21.66 -1.55 -30.08
CA ILE A 224 22.29 -0.29 -29.64
C ILE A 224 22.93 -0.46 -28.26
N ASP A 225 22.19 -1.03 -27.32
CA ASP A 225 22.64 -1.34 -25.95
C ASP A 225 21.91 -2.59 -25.46
N GLU A 226 22.66 -3.65 -25.16
CA GLU A 226 22.12 -4.95 -24.77
C GLU A 226 21.27 -4.92 -23.49
N ASN A 227 21.43 -3.88 -22.65
CA ASN A 227 20.69 -3.70 -21.41
C ASN A 227 19.37 -2.94 -21.61
N MET A 228 19.13 -2.39 -22.79
CA MET A 228 17.89 -1.70 -23.10
C MET A 228 16.80 -2.67 -23.58
N SER A 229 15.55 -2.28 -23.34
CA SER A 229 14.36 -2.96 -23.85
C SER A 229 13.28 -1.93 -24.16
N ALA A 230 12.32 -2.31 -24.99
CA ALA A 230 11.13 -1.54 -25.25
C ALA A 230 10.13 -1.71 -24.10
N THR A 231 9.50 -0.60 -23.72
CA THR A 231 8.45 -0.56 -22.72
C THR A 231 7.10 -0.65 -23.41
N THR A 232 6.21 -1.47 -22.87
CA THR A 232 4.79 -1.51 -23.27
C THR A 232 3.95 -0.94 -22.15
N THR A 233 3.03 -0.02 -22.48
CA THR A 233 2.12 0.57 -21.51
C THR A 233 0.80 0.95 -22.17
N SER A 234 -0.25 1.04 -21.37
CA SER A 234 -1.58 1.47 -21.81
C SER A 234 -1.86 2.91 -21.35
N TYR A 235 -2.65 3.62 -22.13
CA TYR A 235 -3.06 4.99 -21.85
C TYR A 235 -4.45 5.27 -22.43
N GLY A 236 -5.19 6.20 -21.82
CA GLY A 236 -6.55 6.54 -22.24
C GLY A 236 -6.73 8.02 -22.54
N THR A 237 -7.76 8.61 -21.91
CA THR A 237 -7.99 10.06 -21.93
C THR A 237 -6.93 10.84 -21.18
N ASP A 238 -6.38 10.26 -20.11
CA ASP A 238 -5.14 10.74 -19.50
C ASP A 238 -3.92 10.22 -20.26
N ASN A 239 -2.74 10.70 -19.88
CA ASN A 239 -1.49 10.25 -20.48
C ASN A 239 -0.97 8.95 -19.85
N GLY A 240 -1.63 8.39 -18.82
CA GLY A 240 -1.05 7.36 -17.98
C GLY A 240 0.38 7.71 -17.55
N SER A 241 1.33 6.87 -17.93
CA SER A 241 2.77 7.06 -17.67
C SER A 241 3.57 7.60 -18.86
N ILE A 242 2.94 7.92 -20.00
CA ILE A 242 3.65 8.34 -21.22
C ILE A 242 3.77 9.85 -21.33
N ASP A 243 4.82 10.30 -22.02
CA ASP A 243 5.02 11.72 -22.33
C ASP A 243 3.93 12.24 -23.28
N GLU A 244 3.48 13.48 -23.08
CA GLU A 244 2.41 14.10 -23.88
C GLU A 244 2.76 14.17 -25.37
N LYS A 245 4.03 14.40 -25.72
CA LYS A 245 4.49 14.42 -27.12
C LYS A 245 4.49 13.01 -27.72
N VAL A 246 4.74 11.99 -26.91
CA VAL A 246 4.62 10.59 -27.35
C VAL A 246 3.16 10.26 -27.66
N LYS A 247 2.25 10.54 -26.72
CA LYS A 247 0.81 10.37 -26.93
C LYS A 247 0.33 11.06 -28.21
N THR A 248 0.70 12.32 -28.38
CA THR A 248 0.33 13.12 -29.57
C THR A 248 0.81 12.47 -30.86
N ALA A 249 2.03 11.93 -30.88
CA ALA A 249 2.60 11.30 -32.06
C ALA A 249 1.97 9.95 -32.39
N VAL A 250 1.53 9.18 -31.38
CA VAL A 250 0.95 7.85 -31.60
C VAL A 250 -0.57 7.84 -31.75
N ASP A 251 -1.27 8.90 -31.32
CA ASP A 251 -2.74 8.87 -31.20
C ASP A 251 -3.49 8.73 -32.53
N SER A 252 -2.87 9.15 -33.64
CA SER A 252 -3.41 9.01 -35.00
C SER A 252 -2.99 7.73 -35.71
N LEU A 253 -2.10 6.93 -35.10
CA LEU A 253 -1.55 5.74 -35.72
C LEU A 253 -2.55 4.57 -35.62
N SER A 254 -2.48 3.68 -36.62
CA SER A 254 -3.21 2.41 -36.62
C SER A 254 -2.42 1.32 -35.87
N ASP A 255 -3.07 0.20 -35.55
CA ASP A 255 -2.40 -0.96 -34.94
C ASP A 255 -1.18 -1.41 -35.76
N GLY A 256 -0.04 -1.53 -35.08
CA GLY A 256 1.25 -1.91 -35.65
C GLY A 256 2.02 -0.77 -36.32
N GLU A 257 1.46 0.44 -36.42
CA GLU A 257 2.10 1.57 -37.06
C GLU A 257 3.07 2.32 -36.11
N PHE A 258 4.18 2.80 -36.66
CA PHE A 258 5.22 3.54 -35.94
C PHE A 258 5.08 5.04 -36.16
N ALA A 259 5.54 5.83 -35.19
CA ALA A 259 5.71 7.27 -35.40
C ALA A 259 6.65 7.54 -36.59
N ASP A 260 6.30 8.53 -37.41
CA ASP A 260 7.03 8.84 -38.64
C ASP A 260 8.46 9.34 -38.39
N SER A 261 8.71 9.96 -37.24
CA SER A 261 10.01 10.47 -36.84
C SER A 261 10.28 10.17 -35.38
N VAL A 262 11.55 10.28 -34.99
CA VAL A 262 11.92 10.32 -33.57
C VAL A 262 11.14 11.45 -32.89
N ILE A 263 10.53 11.14 -31.76
CA ILE A 263 9.74 12.09 -30.98
C ILE A 263 10.67 12.76 -29.97
N GLU A 264 10.70 14.10 -29.97
CA GLU A 264 11.59 14.89 -29.11
C GLU A 264 10.81 15.46 -27.92
N ALA A 265 10.97 14.83 -26.76
CA ALA A 265 10.41 15.29 -25.50
C ALA A 265 11.46 15.94 -24.60
N ASP A 266 11.01 16.56 -23.52
CA ASP A 266 11.87 17.36 -22.66
C ASP A 266 12.82 16.47 -21.86
N ASN A 267 12.43 15.22 -21.60
CA ASN A 267 13.21 14.21 -20.89
C ASN A 267 14.01 13.27 -21.82
N GLY A 268 13.86 13.36 -23.14
CA GLY A 268 14.60 12.52 -24.08
C GLY A 268 13.96 12.29 -25.42
N TYR A 269 14.50 11.31 -26.14
CA TYR A 269 14.09 10.95 -27.50
C TYR A 269 13.36 9.61 -27.50
N TYR A 270 12.25 9.53 -28.23
CA TYR A 270 11.41 8.35 -28.26
C TYR A 270 11.25 7.79 -29.66
N VAL A 271 11.18 6.46 -29.72
CA VAL A 271 10.65 5.71 -30.86
C VAL A 271 9.43 4.97 -30.33
N ALA A 272 8.28 5.15 -30.97
CA ALA A 272 7.02 4.60 -30.49
C ALA A 272 6.22 3.93 -31.60
N GLN A 273 5.48 2.91 -31.22
CA GLN A 273 4.58 2.12 -32.06
C GLN A 273 3.24 1.98 -31.37
N MET A 274 2.16 2.22 -32.10
CA MET A 274 0.84 1.85 -31.64
C MET A 274 0.70 0.33 -31.69
N GLN A 275 0.57 -0.33 -30.54
CA GLN A 275 0.32 -1.78 -30.51
C GLN A 275 -1.17 -2.08 -30.66
N SER A 276 -2.01 -1.31 -29.98
CA SER A 276 -3.46 -1.45 -30.08
C SER A 276 -4.16 -0.11 -29.87
N THR A 277 -4.98 0.26 -30.84
CA THR A 277 -5.89 1.42 -30.77
C THR A 277 -7.09 1.17 -29.86
N PHE A 278 -7.27 -0.06 -29.38
CA PHE A 278 -8.28 -0.43 -28.39
C PHE A 278 -7.87 -1.70 -27.63
N ASP A 279 -7.27 -1.51 -26.47
CA ASP A 279 -6.85 -2.60 -25.58
C ASP A 279 -8.02 -3.01 -24.68
N ARG A 280 -8.51 -4.23 -24.87
CA ARG A 280 -9.67 -4.71 -24.12
C ARG A 280 -9.39 -4.96 -22.66
N GLU A 281 -8.27 -5.60 -22.34
CA GLU A 281 -7.92 -5.95 -20.98
C GLU A 281 -7.62 -4.69 -20.15
N ALA A 282 -6.85 -3.76 -20.73
CA ALA A 282 -6.56 -2.48 -20.09
C ALA A 282 -7.84 -1.64 -19.91
N THR A 283 -8.76 -1.65 -20.88
CA THR A 283 -10.04 -0.95 -20.75
C THR A 283 -10.90 -1.54 -19.63
N ASP A 284 -11.00 -2.86 -19.53
CA ASP A 284 -11.79 -3.50 -18.46
C ASP A 284 -11.16 -3.26 -17.08
N SER A 285 -9.83 -3.28 -16.96
CA SER A 285 -9.10 -2.84 -15.75
C SER A 285 -9.37 -1.38 -15.39
N GLN A 286 -9.38 -0.49 -16.40
CA GLN A 286 -9.67 0.92 -16.17
C GLN A 286 -11.10 1.16 -15.67
N LYS A 287 -12.09 0.34 -16.07
CA LYS A 287 -13.44 0.43 -15.49
C LYS A 287 -13.44 0.17 -13.99
N GLU A 288 -12.69 -0.83 -13.52
CA GLU A 288 -12.55 -1.12 -12.09
C GLU A 288 -11.88 0.04 -11.35
N THR A 289 -10.86 0.65 -11.96
CA THR A 289 -10.20 1.86 -11.44
C THR A 289 -11.18 3.02 -11.34
N ILE A 290 -11.97 3.30 -12.39
CA ILE A 290 -12.98 4.38 -12.38
C ILE A 290 -14.02 4.14 -11.29
N VAL A 291 -14.55 2.93 -11.16
CA VAL A 291 -15.52 2.60 -10.10
C VAL A 291 -14.90 2.79 -8.70
N SER A 292 -13.65 2.36 -8.53
CA SER A 292 -12.92 2.53 -7.27
C SER A 292 -12.67 3.99 -6.93
N GLN A 293 -12.30 4.80 -7.93
CA GLN A 293 -12.12 6.25 -7.80
C GLN A 293 -13.44 6.93 -7.42
N ARG A 294 -14.55 6.63 -8.11
CA ARG A 294 -15.87 7.18 -7.77
C ARG A 294 -16.29 6.85 -6.33
N LYS A 295 -15.98 5.64 -5.85
CA LYS A 295 -16.24 5.23 -4.46
C LYS A 295 -15.37 6.00 -3.46
N SER A 296 -14.07 6.15 -3.76
CA SER A 296 -13.12 6.91 -2.95
C SER A 296 -13.52 8.38 -2.87
N ASP A 297 -13.80 9.01 -4.03
CA ASP A 297 -14.25 10.40 -4.14
C ASP A 297 -15.53 10.61 -3.35
N LYS A 298 -16.49 9.68 -3.44
CA LYS A 298 -17.74 9.79 -2.68
C LYS A 298 -17.51 9.72 -1.17
N PHE A 299 -16.65 8.81 -0.73
CA PHE A 299 -16.31 8.69 0.68
C PHE A 299 -15.61 9.97 1.18
N ASN A 300 -14.60 10.45 0.45
CA ASN A 300 -13.84 11.66 0.81
C ASN A 300 -14.73 12.90 0.80
N GLU A 301 -15.58 13.10 -0.21
CA GLU A 301 -16.55 14.21 -0.27
C GLU A 301 -17.39 14.30 1.02
N VAL A 302 -17.89 13.15 1.50
CA VAL A 302 -18.73 13.08 2.69
C VAL A 302 -17.89 13.25 3.96
N TYR A 303 -16.80 12.49 4.07
CA TYR A 303 -15.95 12.47 5.26
C TYR A 303 -15.25 13.81 5.49
N ASP A 304 -14.71 14.45 4.44
CA ASP A 304 -13.99 15.72 4.55
C ASP A 304 -14.93 16.83 5.04
N ALA A 305 -16.19 16.85 4.59
CA ALA A 305 -17.19 17.79 5.09
C ALA A 305 -17.47 17.60 6.59
N TRP A 306 -17.52 16.36 7.09
CA TRP A 306 -17.66 16.08 8.52
C TRP A 306 -16.40 16.44 9.31
N LYS A 307 -15.23 16.13 8.76
CA LYS A 307 -13.93 16.45 9.37
C LYS A 307 -13.74 17.96 9.51
N GLU A 308 -14.06 18.74 8.47
CA GLU A 308 -14.00 20.21 8.51
C GLU A 308 -14.95 20.83 9.54
N ALA A 309 -16.08 20.16 9.84
CA ALA A 309 -17.05 20.62 10.81
C ALA A 309 -16.71 20.23 12.27
N ALA A 310 -15.82 19.26 12.47
CA ALA A 310 -15.46 18.74 13.78
C ALA A 310 -14.29 19.51 14.41
N GLU A 311 -14.32 19.68 15.73
CA GLU A 311 -13.21 20.27 16.49
C GLU A 311 -12.32 19.16 17.08
N PHE A 312 -11.13 18.97 16.48
CA PHE A 312 -10.14 18.04 16.98
C PHE A 312 -9.00 18.77 17.72
N THR A 313 -8.69 18.32 18.94
CA THR A 313 -7.57 18.83 19.73
C THR A 313 -6.76 17.68 20.31
N GLN A 314 -5.44 17.71 20.17
CA GLN A 314 -4.53 16.67 20.63
C GLN A 314 -3.63 17.14 21.78
N ASP A 315 -3.29 16.23 22.70
CA ASP A 315 -2.23 16.42 23.70
C ASP A 315 -0.95 15.72 23.22
N ASP A 316 -0.11 16.48 22.50
CA ASP A 316 1.16 15.98 21.95
C ASP A 316 2.09 15.40 23.02
N LYS A 317 2.08 15.97 24.22
CA LYS A 317 2.95 15.50 25.32
C LYS A 317 2.53 14.12 25.77
N LEU A 318 1.23 13.89 25.90
CA LEU A 318 0.71 12.58 26.29
C LEU A 318 0.88 11.56 25.15
N LEU A 319 0.75 11.98 23.89
CA LEU A 319 1.03 11.13 22.74
C LEU A 319 2.53 10.74 22.66
N ASP A 320 3.42 11.64 23.06
CA ASP A 320 4.87 11.37 23.15
C ASP A 320 5.28 10.41 24.26
N GLU A 321 4.42 10.18 25.27
CA GLU A 321 4.65 9.11 26.24
C GLU A 321 4.53 7.71 25.60
N ILE A 322 3.86 7.58 24.44
CA ILE A 322 3.79 6.33 23.68
C ILE A 322 5.13 6.13 22.94
N THR A 323 6.04 5.38 23.55
CA THR A 323 7.39 5.12 23.02
C THR A 323 7.56 3.69 22.51
N PHE A 324 8.31 3.49 21.44
CA PHE A 324 8.54 2.18 20.82
C PHE A 324 9.70 1.40 21.46
N THR A 325 9.67 1.28 22.79
CA THR A 325 10.75 0.63 23.55
C THR A 325 10.56 -0.89 23.75
N ASP A 326 9.33 -1.37 23.60
CA ASP A 326 8.98 -2.80 23.64
C ASP A 326 9.01 -3.40 22.23
N THR A 327 9.42 -4.67 22.10
CA THR A 327 9.32 -5.44 20.84
C THR A 327 8.23 -6.50 20.98
N PHE A 328 7.31 -6.55 20.01
CA PHE A 328 6.24 -7.53 19.94
C PHE A 328 6.51 -8.54 18.81
N GLU A 329 6.48 -9.82 19.12
CA GLU A 329 6.52 -10.91 18.14
C GLU A 329 5.14 -11.57 18.08
N ILE A 330 4.56 -11.65 16.88
CA ILE A 330 3.28 -12.35 16.69
C ILE A 330 3.51 -13.85 16.82
N LYS A 331 2.73 -14.52 17.67
CA LYS A 331 2.72 -15.98 17.77
C LYS A 331 2.29 -16.57 16.42
N SER A 332 3.18 -17.26 15.73
CA SER A 332 2.82 -18.11 14.60
C SER A 332 1.84 -19.17 15.09
N THR A 333 0.63 -19.16 14.55
CA THR A 333 -0.24 -20.33 14.65
C THR A 333 0.18 -21.24 13.51
N GLU A 334 0.96 -22.28 13.80
CA GLU A 334 0.92 -23.45 12.93
C GLU A 334 -0.53 -23.91 12.93
N THR A 335 -1.23 -23.65 11.82
CA THR A 335 -2.42 -24.43 11.51
C THR A 335 -1.89 -25.85 11.32
N GLU A 336 -2.07 -26.72 12.32
CA GLU A 336 -1.97 -28.15 12.08
C GLU A 336 -2.94 -28.45 10.94
N ALA A 337 -2.38 -28.65 9.74
CA ALA A 337 -3.08 -29.26 8.65
C ALA A 337 -3.50 -30.63 9.18
N ALA A 338 -4.79 -30.77 9.52
CA ALA A 338 -5.40 -32.04 9.79
C ALA A 338 -5.09 -32.94 8.59
N SER A 339 -4.15 -33.88 8.77
CA SER A 339 -4.00 -35.04 7.92
C SER A 339 -5.21 -35.93 8.12
N GLY A 340 -6.35 -35.48 7.58
CA GLY A 340 -7.50 -36.31 7.35
C GLY A 340 -7.15 -37.24 6.18
N GLU A 341 -6.81 -38.48 6.51
CA GLU A 341 -6.78 -39.59 5.56
C GLU A 341 -8.01 -39.53 4.66
N THR A 342 -7.76 -39.34 3.36
CA THR A 342 -8.74 -39.53 2.31
C THR A 342 -9.10 -41.01 2.25
N ALA A 343 -10.19 -41.38 2.93
CA ALA A 343 -10.96 -42.55 2.55
C ALA A 343 -11.66 -42.24 1.22
N ALA A 344 -10.98 -42.56 0.12
CA ALA A 344 -11.57 -42.57 -1.21
C ALA A 344 -12.59 -43.72 -1.31
N ASP A 345 -13.88 -43.38 -1.16
CA ASP A 345 -14.96 -44.18 -1.72
C ASP A 345 -14.90 -44.06 -3.24
N THR A 346 -14.61 -45.17 -3.90
CA THR A 346 -14.52 -45.28 -5.36
C THR A 346 -15.78 -45.99 -5.85
N GLY A 347 -16.62 -45.25 -6.56
CA GLY A 347 -17.77 -45.77 -7.26
C GLY A 347 -18.09 -44.94 -8.48
N SER A 348 -17.43 -45.22 -9.60
CA SER A 348 -18.07 -45.40 -10.92
C SER A 348 -17.00 -45.54 -12.03
N GLU A 349 -17.01 -46.71 -12.67
CA GLU A 349 -16.82 -47.02 -14.10
C GLU A 349 -16.40 -45.83 -14.99
N GLY A 350 -15.33 -45.84 -15.80
CA GLY A 350 -14.60 -46.92 -16.47
C GLY A 350 -14.67 -46.70 -17.97
N THR A 351 -13.60 -46.22 -18.62
CA THR A 351 -13.19 -46.66 -19.98
C THR A 351 -11.82 -46.12 -20.42
N GLU A 352 -11.18 -46.93 -21.25
CA GLU A 352 -9.79 -47.04 -21.70
C GLU A 352 -9.24 -45.88 -22.55
N GLY A 353 -7.90 -45.73 -22.56
CA GLY A 353 -7.17 -45.05 -23.63
C GLY A 353 -5.70 -44.77 -23.27
N ALA A 354 -4.80 -45.67 -23.65
CA ALA A 354 -3.38 -45.71 -23.33
C ALA A 354 -2.48 -44.78 -24.16
N SER A 355 -1.30 -44.43 -23.60
CA SER A 355 0.06 -44.37 -24.20
C SER A 355 0.91 -43.34 -23.42
N GLU A 356 1.88 -43.72 -22.58
CA GLU A 356 3.31 -44.00 -22.89
C GLU A 356 4.00 -42.81 -23.59
N THR A 357 5.16 -42.23 -23.23
CA THR A 357 6.28 -42.46 -22.27
C THR A 357 7.17 -41.18 -22.35
N GLU A 358 7.82 -40.65 -21.31
CA GLU A 358 9.30 -40.71 -21.01
C GLU A 358 9.61 -39.46 -20.13
N THR A 359 10.16 -39.53 -18.89
CA THR A 359 11.59 -39.48 -18.50
C THR A 359 12.38 -38.28 -19.09
N VAL A 360 13.24 -37.49 -18.42
CA VAL A 360 13.90 -37.44 -17.09
C VAL A 360 14.74 -36.14 -16.99
N SER A 361 15.11 -35.73 -15.76
CA SER A 361 16.24 -34.82 -15.36
C SER A 361 16.09 -33.32 -15.66
N GLY A 362 16.53 -32.38 -14.82
CA GLY A 362 17.30 -32.33 -13.56
C GLY A 362 17.40 -30.83 -13.16
N THR A 363 17.53 -30.46 -11.86
CA THR A 363 18.83 -30.03 -11.26
C THR A 363 19.25 -28.63 -11.82
N GLU A 364 19.38 -27.49 -11.12
CA GLU A 364 19.53 -27.11 -9.70
C GLU A 364 19.10 -25.64 -9.46
N ALA A 365 19.05 -25.28 -8.18
CA ALA A 365 18.99 -23.95 -7.61
C ALA A 365 20.26 -23.10 -7.85
N SER A 366 20.09 -21.77 -7.82
CA SER A 366 20.92 -20.77 -7.10
C SER A 366 20.36 -19.37 -7.43
N SER A 367 19.70 -18.67 -6.50
CA SER A 367 20.31 -17.67 -5.60
C SER A 367 21.05 -16.57 -6.34
N GLU A 368 20.39 -15.43 -6.51
CA GLU A 368 21.03 -14.13 -6.75
C GLU A 368 20.75 -13.18 -5.57
N THR A 369 21.84 -12.56 -5.15
CA THR A 369 22.01 -11.71 -3.98
C THR A 369 21.89 -10.26 -4.47
N GLU A 370 20.92 -9.50 -3.97
CA GLU A 370 20.89 -8.05 -4.19
C GLU A 370 21.61 -7.32 -3.05
N THR A 371 22.67 -6.62 -3.42
CA THR A 371 23.43 -5.67 -2.62
C THR A 371 22.69 -4.33 -2.59
N VAL A 372 22.28 -3.89 -1.40
CA VAL A 372 21.79 -2.52 -1.15
C VAL A 372 22.90 -1.73 -0.46
N SER A 373 23.32 -0.63 -1.08
CA SER A 373 24.32 0.30 -0.53
C SER A 373 23.65 1.35 0.36
N GLU A 374 24.23 1.52 1.55
CA GLU A 374 23.97 2.59 2.51
C GLU A 374 24.32 3.98 1.95
N THR A 375 23.48 4.97 2.26
CA THR A 375 23.88 6.37 2.41
C THR A 375 23.23 6.97 3.65
N GLU A 376 24.02 7.08 4.72
CA GLU A 376 23.76 8.01 5.82
C GLU A 376 24.17 9.43 5.40
N ALA A 377 23.42 10.46 5.81
CA ALA A 377 23.93 11.48 6.75
C ALA A 377 23.00 12.71 6.92
N VAL A 378 22.60 12.90 8.18
CA VAL A 378 22.80 14.09 9.03
C VAL A 378 22.06 15.41 8.75
N SER A 379 21.32 15.78 9.79
CA SER A 379 20.71 17.06 10.17
C SER A 379 21.65 18.26 10.22
N GLU A 380 21.14 19.46 9.92
CA GLU A 380 21.76 20.70 10.39
C GLU A 380 20.75 21.69 10.99
N THR A 381 21.09 22.10 12.21
CA THR A 381 20.50 23.10 13.11
C THR A 381 20.55 24.52 12.55
N ALA A 382 19.46 25.27 12.72
CA ALA A 382 19.43 26.73 12.55
C ALA A 382 19.89 27.43 13.85
N ALA A 383 20.90 28.29 13.74
CA ALA A 383 21.28 29.27 14.76
C ALA A 383 21.40 30.65 14.13
N GLU A 384 20.76 31.61 14.78
CA GLU A 384 20.72 33.04 14.49
C GLU A 384 22.12 33.69 14.51
N SER A 385 22.33 34.70 13.67
CA SER A 385 23.27 35.78 13.96
C SER A 385 22.75 37.12 13.45
N GLU A 386 22.56 38.04 14.39
CA GLU A 386 22.40 39.48 14.21
C GLU A 386 23.50 40.07 13.30
N THR A 387 23.12 41.06 12.49
CA THR A 387 24.01 42.15 12.08
C THR A 387 23.27 43.47 12.23
N ALA A 388 23.87 44.36 13.02
CA ALA A 388 23.48 45.74 13.25
C ALA A 388 24.32 46.70 12.38
N ALA A 389 23.84 47.94 12.26
CA ALA A 389 24.33 49.11 11.50
C ALA A 389 23.84 49.13 10.04
N GLU A 390 23.11 50.14 9.58
CA GLU A 390 23.21 51.59 9.84
C GLU A 390 21.84 52.26 10.07
#